data_AF-K9SNP9-F1
#
_entry.id   AF-K9SNP9-F1
#
_cell.length_a   1.000
_cell.length_b   1.000
_cell.length_c   1.000
_cell.angle_alpha   90.00
_cell.angle_beta   90.00
_cell.angle_gamma   90.00
#
_symmetry.space_group_name_H-M   'P 1'
#
loop_
_entity.id
_entity.type
_entity.pdbx_description
1 polymer ?
#
loop_
_entity_poly.entity_id
_entity_poly.type
_entity_poly.pdbx_seq_one_letter_code
_entity_poly.pdbx_strand_id
1 'polypeptide(L)'
;MKSHLHSIKYSIKYSIKLTVLTLAAVGLSLSLGGNIAQAGETTIRGRNGRTGTINTNVNRQNNRLNYDRQITYPNGRNANSTGEFIGDRNGNYKGNVTRTNVNGKSNNYFVEGTRTRTNGTRTNDAVITGPNQNQATFNSSSTCNSGSCTGNRSLTYPNGKTRTTTLTGERVAPGEYSGDVNVTGRNGRTRSGEFYHRR
;
A
#
# COMPACT_ATOMS: atom_id res chain seq x y z
N MET A 1 12.07 -59.81 -7.28
CA MET A 1 10.91 -59.20 -7.95
C MET A 1 10.76 -57.77 -7.43
N LYS A 2 10.92 -56.78 -8.31
CA LYS A 2 11.06 -55.35 -7.96
C LYS A 2 9.69 -54.70 -7.71
N SER A 3 9.62 -53.98 -6.61
CA SER A 3 8.50 -53.14 -6.15
C SER A 3 8.31 -51.90 -7.06
N HIS A 4 7.09 -51.67 -7.53
CA HIS A 4 6.69 -50.40 -8.16
C HIS A 4 5.67 -49.66 -7.28
N LEU A 5 6.20 -48.86 -6.35
CA LEU A 5 5.50 -47.74 -5.74
C LEU A 5 5.49 -46.58 -6.74
N HIS A 6 4.34 -46.29 -7.34
CA HIS A 6 4.16 -45.11 -8.19
C HIS A 6 4.10 -43.85 -7.32
N SER A 7 5.17 -43.08 -7.37
CA SER A 7 5.27 -41.72 -6.84
C SER A 7 4.37 -40.77 -7.66
N ILE A 8 3.26 -40.34 -7.07
CA ILE A 8 2.43 -39.25 -7.60
C ILE A 8 3.17 -37.94 -7.32
N LYS A 9 3.84 -37.43 -8.35
CA LYS A 9 4.52 -36.14 -8.33
C LYS A 9 3.51 -35.00 -8.13
N TYR A 10 3.72 -34.22 -7.07
CA TYR A 10 3.05 -32.95 -6.80
C TYR A 10 3.19 -31.99 -7.99
N SER A 11 2.06 -31.64 -8.61
CA SER A 11 1.95 -30.50 -9.53
C SER A 11 0.97 -29.50 -8.93
N ILE A 12 1.43 -28.72 -7.95
CA ILE A 12 0.66 -27.58 -7.42
C ILE A 12 0.77 -26.46 -8.46
N LYS A 13 -0.18 -26.49 -9.41
CA LYS A 13 -0.34 -25.47 -10.45
C LYS A 13 -0.56 -24.10 -9.80
N TYR A 14 0.45 -23.24 -9.95
CA TYR A 14 0.37 -21.80 -9.74
C TYR A 14 -0.77 -21.18 -10.56
N SER A 15 -1.88 -20.80 -9.93
CA SER A 15 -2.83 -19.82 -10.47
C SER A 15 -3.76 -19.25 -9.40
N ILE A 16 -3.21 -18.39 -8.53
CA ILE A 16 -4.02 -17.34 -7.89
C ILE A 16 -3.74 -16.05 -8.65
N LYS A 17 -4.35 -15.95 -9.84
CA LYS A 17 -4.50 -14.71 -10.60
C LYS A 17 -5.48 -13.79 -9.85
N LEU A 18 -5.01 -13.17 -8.77
CA LEU A 18 -5.64 -12.00 -8.17
C LEU A 18 -4.57 -10.98 -7.75
N THR A 19 -3.74 -10.62 -8.73
CA THR A 19 -2.64 -9.67 -8.60
C THR A 19 -3.13 -8.21 -8.60
N VAL A 20 -4.32 -7.88 -8.08
CA VAL A 20 -4.94 -6.55 -8.23
C VAL A 20 -5.04 -5.77 -6.91
N LEU A 21 -4.40 -6.21 -5.84
CA LEU A 21 -4.27 -5.38 -4.64
C LEU A 21 -2.81 -5.15 -4.30
N THR A 22 -2.36 -4.05 -4.86
CA THR A 22 -1.06 -3.41 -4.90
C THR A 22 -0.56 -2.89 -3.55
N LEU A 23 -1.09 -3.31 -2.40
CA LEU A 23 -1.51 -2.24 -1.50
C LEU A 23 -1.18 -2.40 0.00
N ALA A 24 -0.06 -3.05 0.35
CA ALA A 24 0.69 -2.56 1.53
C ALA A 24 1.50 -1.28 1.21
N ALA A 25 1.38 -0.77 -0.02
CA ALA A 25 1.85 0.54 -0.45
C ALA A 25 0.73 1.61 -0.49
N VAL A 26 -0.56 1.28 -0.28
CA VAL A 26 -1.61 2.29 0.05
C VAL A 26 -1.55 2.52 1.55
N GLY A 27 -0.55 3.27 1.96
CA GLY A 27 -0.99 4.49 2.63
C GLY A 27 -1.62 5.32 1.51
N LEU A 28 -2.94 5.25 1.33
CA LEU A 28 -3.63 6.44 0.85
C LEU A 28 -3.21 7.49 1.87
N SER A 29 -2.32 8.37 1.43
CA SER A 29 -1.96 9.62 2.08
C SER A 29 -2.38 9.70 3.56
N LEU A 30 -1.42 9.54 4.47
CA LEU A 30 -1.44 10.06 5.85
C LEU A 30 -1.64 11.60 5.90
N SER A 31 -2.38 12.15 4.94
CA SER A 31 -2.04 13.36 4.25
C SER A 31 -3.27 13.85 3.43
N LEU A 32 -4.43 14.00 4.08
CA LEU A 32 -5.36 15.09 3.78
C LEU A 32 -5.81 15.69 5.11
N GLY A 33 -4.84 16.26 5.83
CA GLY A 33 -5.09 17.22 6.92
C GLY A 33 -5.50 16.58 8.26
N GLY A 34 -4.79 16.95 9.32
CA GLY A 34 -5.19 16.63 10.69
C GLY A 34 -4.00 16.35 11.60
N ASN A 35 -3.83 17.19 12.61
CA ASN A 35 -2.84 17.03 13.68
C ASN A 35 -3.24 15.97 14.73
N ILE A 36 -4.25 15.13 14.46
CA ILE A 36 -4.86 14.18 15.41
C ILE A 36 -5.20 12.89 14.64
N ALA A 37 -5.42 11.79 15.34
CA ALA A 37 -5.76 10.47 14.81
C ALA A 37 -6.66 10.54 13.55
N GLN A 38 -6.29 9.82 12.49
CA GLN A 38 -6.99 9.81 11.21
C GLN A 38 -7.43 8.38 10.87
N ALA A 39 -8.73 8.17 10.79
CA ALA A 39 -9.32 7.00 10.15
C ALA A 39 -9.60 7.32 8.68
N GLY A 40 -9.62 6.31 7.83
CA GLY A 40 -10.01 6.48 6.44
C GLY A 40 -10.29 5.15 5.77
N GLU A 41 -11.31 5.15 4.94
CA GLU A 41 -11.68 4.03 4.10
C GLU A 41 -11.45 4.40 2.64
N THR A 42 -10.95 3.46 1.85
CA THR A 42 -10.87 3.57 0.40
C THR A 42 -11.48 2.32 -0.22
N THR A 43 -12.50 2.53 -1.05
CA THR A 43 -13.02 1.49 -1.94
C THR A 43 -12.39 1.67 -3.31
N ILE A 44 -11.91 0.57 -3.91
CA ILE A 44 -11.38 0.54 -5.28
C ILE A 44 -12.24 -0.40 -6.10
N ARG A 45 -12.77 0.07 -7.22
CA ARG A 45 -13.54 -0.72 -8.18
C ARG A 45 -12.74 -0.90 -9.46
N GLY A 46 -12.41 -2.15 -9.79
CA GLY A 46 -11.81 -2.47 -11.07
C GLY A 46 -12.83 -2.39 -12.21
N ARG A 47 -12.34 -2.23 -13.45
CA ARG A 47 -13.20 -2.22 -14.67
C ARG A 47 -14.08 -3.45 -14.86
N ASN A 48 -13.75 -4.56 -14.22
CA ASN A 48 -14.57 -5.79 -14.22
C ASN A 48 -15.64 -5.80 -13.12
N GLY A 49 -15.92 -4.64 -12.50
CA GLY A 49 -16.92 -4.48 -11.45
C GLY A 49 -16.50 -4.99 -10.07
N ARG A 50 -15.35 -5.66 -9.96
CA ARG A 50 -14.86 -6.22 -8.69
C ARG A 50 -14.32 -5.12 -7.78
N THR A 51 -14.70 -5.17 -6.51
CA THR A 51 -14.36 -4.15 -5.51
C THR A 51 -13.41 -4.69 -4.45
N GLY A 52 -12.52 -3.85 -3.95
CA GLY A 52 -11.73 -4.12 -2.75
C GLY A 52 -11.71 -2.88 -1.86
N THR A 53 -11.48 -3.09 -0.56
CA THR A 53 -11.47 -2.01 0.41
C THR A 53 -10.16 -1.95 1.18
N ILE A 54 -9.76 -0.74 1.57
CA ILE A 54 -8.63 -0.47 2.46
C ILE A 54 -9.15 0.40 3.60
N ASN A 55 -9.06 -0.10 4.82
CA ASN A 55 -9.33 0.64 6.03
C ASN A 55 -7.99 0.97 6.67
N THR A 56 -7.78 2.24 7.03
CA THR A 56 -6.55 2.68 7.70
C THR A 56 -6.93 3.49 8.92
N ASN A 57 -6.37 3.12 10.06
CA ASN A 57 -6.44 3.89 11.30
C ASN A 57 -5.04 4.37 11.64
N VAL A 58 -4.92 5.64 11.99
CA VAL A 58 -3.66 6.28 12.32
C VAL A 58 -3.83 6.98 13.64
N ASN A 59 -2.92 6.74 14.56
CA ASN A 59 -2.79 7.51 15.79
C ASN A 59 -1.42 8.20 15.79
N ARG A 60 -1.41 9.53 15.93
CA ARG A 60 -0.18 10.31 16.02
C ARG A 60 -0.14 11.00 17.37
N GLN A 61 0.93 10.76 18.12
CA GLN A 61 1.20 11.39 19.40
C GLN A 61 2.66 11.82 19.43
N ASN A 62 2.91 13.12 19.60
CA ASN A 62 4.25 13.69 19.51
C ASN A 62 4.93 13.32 18.18
N ASN A 63 6.17 12.82 18.27
CA ASN A 63 6.95 12.34 17.13
C ASN A 63 6.65 10.88 16.75
N ARG A 64 5.69 10.23 17.39
CA ARG A 64 5.32 8.83 17.19
C ARG A 64 4.04 8.72 16.37
N LEU A 65 4.04 7.79 15.42
CA LEU A 65 2.89 7.42 14.61
C LEU A 65 2.68 5.92 14.68
N ASN A 66 1.48 5.52 15.08
CA ASN A 66 1.00 4.16 14.97
C ASN A 66 -0.01 4.09 13.84
N TYR A 67 0.01 3.01 13.06
CA TYR A 67 -1.04 2.74 12.10
C TYR A 67 -1.47 1.28 12.13
N ASP A 68 -2.75 1.08 11.87
CA ASP A 68 -3.35 -0.19 11.52
C ASP A 68 -3.96 -0.04 10.13
N ARG A 69 -3.76 -1.04 9.28
CA ARG A 69 -4.38 -1.12 7.98
C ARG A 69 -4.92 -2.51 7.74
N GLN A 70 -6.19 -2.57 7.40
CA GLN A 70 -6.85 -3.76 6.88
C GLN A 70 -7.14 -3.58 5.39
N ILE A 71 -6.98 -4.68 4.65
CA ILE A 71 -7.17 -4.73 3.21
C ILE A 71 -8.08 -5.92 2.90
N THR A 72 -9.23 -5.65 2.31
CA THR A 72 -10.16 -6.68 1.83
C THR A 72 -10.09 -6.75 0.31
N TYR A 73 -9.79 -7.94 -0.20
CA TYR A 73 -9.67 -8.19 -1.63
C TYR A 73 -11.03 -8.54 -2.25
N PRO A 74 -11.22 -8.41 -3.57
CA PRO A 74 -12.50 -8.73 -4.20
C PRO A 74 -12.99 -10.17 -4.07
N ASN A 75 -12.15 -11.07 -3.60
CA ASN A 75 -12.52 -12.46 -3.29
C ASN A 75 -12.79 -12.66 -1.78
N GLY A 76 -12.99 -11.59 -1.02
CA GLY A 76 -13.25 -11.62 0.42
C GLY A 76 -12.04 -11.95 1.30
N ARG A 77 -10.88 -12.23 0.71
CA ARG A 77 -9.66 -12.51 1.48
C ARG A 77 -9.10 -11.23 2.06
N ASN A 78 -8.47 -11.32 3.22
CA ASN A 78 -7.96 -10.17 3.94
C ASN A 78 -6.43 -10.20 4.08
N ALA A 79 -5.81 -9.03 4.06
CA ALA A 79 -4.44 -8.82 4.53
C ALA A 79 -4.45 -7.65 5.51
N ASN A 80 -3.45 -7.60 6.40
CA ASN A 80 -3.29 -6.48 7.31
C ASN A 80 -1.83 -6.05 7.42
N SER A 81 -1.65 -4.82 7.86
CA SER A 81 -0.35 -4.29 8.23
C SER A 81 -0.50 -3.34 9.41
N THR A 82 0.29 -3.53 10.44
CA THR A 82 0.42 -2.62 11.56
C THR A 82 1.85 -2.08 11.61
N GLY A 83 2.03 -0.90 12.18
CA GLY A 83 3.39 -0.43 12.42
C GLY A 83 3.46 0.84 13.25
N GLU A 84 4.66 1.06 13.73
CA GLU A 84 5.04 2.19 14.57
C GLU A 84 6.23 2.89 13.92
N PHE A 85 6.14 4.21 13.82
CA PHE A 85 7.19 5.08 13.31
C PHE A 85 7.51 6.17 14.30
N ILE A 86 8.79 6.49 14.42
CA ILE A 86 9.31 7.62 15.17
C ILE A 86 9.98 8.56 14.18
N GLY A 87 9.52 9.81 14.15
CA GLY A 87 10.07 10.87 13.32
C GLY A 87 11.01 11.81 14.08
N ASP A 88 11.79 12.57 13.33
CA ASP A 88 12.51 13.76 13.81
C ASP A 88 11.85 15.05 13.29
N ARG A 89 12.43 16.21 13.64
CA ARG A 89 11.94 17.52 13.19
C ARG A 89 12.31 17.84 11.73
N ASN A 90 13.24 17.10 11.14
CA ASN A 90 13.75 17.30 9.79
C ASN A 90 12.98 16.46 8.75
N GLY A 91 11.95 15.73 9.18
CA GLY A 91 11.11 14.90 8.32
C GLY A 91 11.64 13.47 8.13
N ASN A 92 12.76 13.11 8.75
CA ASN A 92 13.24 11.73 8.75
C ASN A 92 12.40 10.90 9.72
N TYR A 93 12.29 9.62 9.45
CA TYR A 93 11.59 8.68 10.31
C TYR A 93 12.14 7.27 10.16
N LYS A 94 11.96 6.49 11.23
CA LYS A 94 12.24 5.06 11.25
C LYS A 94 11.15 4.30 11.99
N GLY A 95 10.95 3.03 11.65
CA GLY A 95 9.86 2.26 12.25
C GLY A 95 9.83 0.80 11.87
N ASN A 96 9.04 0.05 12.63
CA ASN A 96 8.78 -1.37 12.38
C ASN A 96 7.37 -1.54 11.82
N VAL A 97 7.24 -2.44 10.86
CA VAL A 97 5.98 -2.81 10.23
C VAL A 97 5.84 -4.33 10.28
N THR A 98 4.72 -4.80 10.81
CA THR A 98 4.30 -6.20 10.68
C THR A 98 3.26 -6.28 9.57
N ARG A 99 3.46 -7.18 8.61
CA ARG A 99 2.50 -7.42 7.54
C ARG A 99 2.07 -8.88 7.53
N THR A 100 0.76 -9.09 7.65
CA THR A 100 0.10 -10.39 7.46
C THR A 100 -0.48 -10.46 6.06
N ASN A 101 -0.07 -11.46 5.28
CA ASN A 101 -0.59 -11.65 3.93
C ASN A 101 -1.93 -12.41 3.94
N VAL A 102 -2.53 -12.56 2.76
CA VAL A 102 -3.82 -13.25 2.57
C VAL A 102 -3.85 -14.72 2.98
N ASN A 103 -2.69 -15.33 3.22
CA ASN A 103 -2.56 -16.70 3.71
C ASN A 103 -2.32 -16.75 5.23
N GLY A 104 -2.41 -15.62 5.94
CA GLY A 104 -2.13 -15.54 7.38
C GLY A 104 -0.65 -15.52 7.75
N LYS A 105 0.28 -15.54 6.78
CA LYS A 105 1.72 -15.47 7.09
C LYS A 105 2.13 -14.02 7.36
N SER A 106 2.72 -13.81 8.53
CA SER A 106 3.26 -12.52 8.98
C SER A 106 4.75 -12.41 8.74
N ASN A 107 5.22 -11.20 8.40
CA ASN A 107 6.63 -10.85 8.35
C ASN A 107 6.83 -9.45 8.92
N ASN A 108 7.99 -9.24 9.55
CA ASN A 108 8.40 -7.95 10.07
C ASN A 108 9.35 -7.26 9.09
N TYR A 109 9.22 -5.95 9.02
CA TYR A 109 9.99 -5.08 8.15
C TYR A 109 10.46 -3.88 8.96
N PHE A 110 11.71 -3.49 8.75
CA PHE A 110 12.23 -2.22 9.23
C PHE A 110 12.18 -1.20 8.09
N VAL A 111 11.81 0.03 8.41
CA VAL A 111 11.60 1.07 7.42
C VAL A 111 12.26 2.35 7.90
N GLU A 112 13.06 2.95 7.02
CA GLU A 112 13.67 4.26 7.22
C GLU A 112 13.32 5.14 6.03
N GLY A 113 13.03 6.41 6.26
CA GLY A 113 12.69 7.30 5.17
C GLY A 113 12.59 8.77 5.57
N THR A 114 12.22 9.58 4.61
CA THR A 114 12.07 11.02 4.74
C THR A 114 10.74 11.46 4.15
N ARG A 115 10.06 12.38 4.82
CA ARG A 115 8.82 13.01 4.35
C ARG A 115 9.03 14.50 4.21
N THR A 116 8.60 15.06 3.09
CA THR A 116 8.61 16.51 2.88
C THR A 116 7.23 17.00 2.49
N ARG A 117 6.98 18.28 2.77
CA ARG A 117 5.78 18.98 2.30
C ARG A 117 6.16 20.39 1.86
N THR A 118 5.97 20.67 0.58
CA THR A 118 6.30 21.96 -0.04
C THR A 118 5.21 22.33 -1.03
N ASN A 119 4.65 23.54 -0.93
CA ASN A 119 3.65 24.08 -1.87
C ASN A 119 2.51 23.10 -2.21
N GLY A 120 1.88 22.51 -1.18
CA GLY A 120 0.77 21.56 -1.36
C GLY A 120 1.18 20.16 -1.86
N THR A 121 2.43 20.00 -2.30
CA THR A 121 3.03 18.71 -2.68
C THR A 121 3.60 18.03 -1.45
N ARG A 122 3.41 16.72 -1.36
CA ARG A 122 4.01 15.87 -0.34
C ARG A 122 4.82 14.78 -1.00
N THR A 123 6.00 14.52 -0.47
CA THR A 123 6.81 13.37 -0.86
C THR A 123 7.07 12.47 0.34
N ASN A 124 7.29 11.19 0.05
CA ASN A 124 7.77 10.23 1.02
C ASN A 124 8.63 9.19 0.31
N ASP A 125 9.88 9.15 0.71
CA ASP A 125 10.91 8.27 0.18
C ASP A 125 11.41 7.37 1.32
N ALA A 126 11.53 6.08 1.07
CA ALA A 126 11.90 5.12 2.11
C ALA A 126 12.66 3.92 1.58
N VAL A 127 13.51 3.36 2.44
CA VAL A 127 14.10 2.03 2.31
C VAL A 127 13.37 1.09 3.27
N ILE A 128 13.03 -0.09 2.76
CA ILE A 128 12.32 -1.14 3.48
C ILE A 128 13.22 -2.36 3.54
N THR A 129 13.66 -2.73 4.73
CA THR A 129 14.46 -3.92 4.98
C THR A 129 13.56 -5.06 5.43
N GLY A 130 13.56 -6.14 4.65
CA GLY A 130 12.78 -7.35 4.95
C GLY A 130 13.49 -8.34 5.89
N PRO A 131 12.84 -9.45 6.24
CA PRO A 131 13.35 -10.42 7.22
C PRO A 131 14.66 -11.12 6.81
N ASN A 132 14.98 -11.13 5.50
CA ASN A 132 16.21 -11.71 4.98
C ASN A 132 17.24 -10.62 4.62
N GLN A 133 17.16 -9.44 5.24
CA GLN A 133 18.00 -8.27 4.97
C GLN A 133 17.92 -7.70 3.54
N ASN A 134 17.08 -8.27 2.68
CA ASN A 134 16.81 -7.75 1.36
C ASN A 134 16.08 -6.41 1.45
N GLN A 135 16.54 -5.44 0.67
CA GLN A 135 16.00 -4.08 0.67
C GLN A 135 15.10 -3.80 -0.54
N ALA A 136 14.05 -3.04 -0.30
CA ALA A 136 13.19 -2.45 -1.32
C ALA A 136 13.17 -0.93 -1.14
N THR A 137 12.98 -0.18 -2.23
CA THR A 137 12.80 1.27 -2.16
C THR A 137 11.36 1.65 -2.46
N PHE A 138 10.82 2.56 -1.67
CA PHE A 138 9.49 3.11 -1.82
C PHE A 138 9.60 4.61 -2.07
N ASN A 139 8.89 5.10 -3.07
CA ASN A 139 8.76 6.54 -3.31
C ASN A 139 7.29 6.86 -3.50
N SER A 140 6.89 8.03 -3.03
CA SER A 140 5.56 8.55 -3.29
C SER A 140 5.55 10.06 -3.36
N SER A 141 4.72 10.59 -4.24
CA SER A 141 4.41 12.00 -4.33
C SER A 141 2.91 12.20 -4.49
N SER A 142 2.39 13.27 -3.92
CA SER A 142 1.00 13.67 -4.13
C SER A 142 0.86 15.17 -4.01
N THR A 143 0.05 15.75 -4.87
CA THR A 143 -0.25 17.19 -4.89
C THR A 143 -1.75 17.35 -4.92
N CYS A 144 -2.28 18.24 -4.09
CA CYS A 144 -3.69 18.59 -4.10
C CYS A 144 -3.84 20.10 -4.18
N ASN A 145 -4.57 20.59 -5.18
CA ASN A 145 -4.87 21.99 -5.39
C ASN A 145 -6.38 22.18 -5.62
N SER A 146 -7.01 23.06 -4.84
CA SER A 146 -8.46 23.36 -4.94
C SER A 146 -9.37 22.14 -5.05
N GLY A 147 -9.07 21.06 -4.31
CA GLY A 147 -9.86 19.83 -4.31
C GLY A 147 -9.47 18.82 -5.39
N SER A 148 -8.70 19.19 -6.41
CA SER A 148 -8.13 18.26 -7.39
C SER A 148 -6.80 17.72 -6.88
N CYS A 149 -6.61 16.41 -6.93
CA CYS A 149 -5.46 15.70 -6.40
C CYS A 149 -4.85 14.77 -7.45
N THR A 150 -3.53 14.77 -7.52
CA THR A 150 -2.76 13.76 -8.25
C THR A 150 -1.79 13.06 -7.32
N GLY A 151 -1.41 11.84 -7.64
CA GLY A 151 -0.42 11.12 -6.85
C GLY A 151 0.24 9.98 -7.58
N ASN A 152 1.51 9.77 -7.29
CA ASN A 152 2.33 8.70 -7.82
C ASN A 152 2.96 7.93 -6.67
N ARG A 153 3.09 6.62 -6.83
CA ARG A 153 3.81 5.74 -5.93
C ARG A 153 4.64 4.74 -6.72
N SER A 154 5.81 4.41 -6.23
CA SER A 154 6.64 3.33 -6.74
C SER A 154 7.14 2.46 -5.58
N LEU A 155 7.29 1.17 -5.87
CA LEU A 155 7.97 0.21 -5.01
C LEU A 155 8.88 -0.65 -5.87
N THR A 156 10.19 -0.48 -5.70
CA THR A 156 11.21 -1.28 -6.36
C THR A 156 11.67 -2.38 -5.42
N TYR A 157 11.51 -3.62 -5.88
CA TYR A 157 11.80 -4.82 -5.09
C TYR A 157 13.31 -5.12 -5.15
N PRO A 158 13.83 -5.99 -4.26
CA PRO A 158 15.26 -6.33 -4.23
C PRO A 158 15.81 -6.86 -5.57
N ASN A 159 14.95 -7.40 -6.43
CA ASN A 159 15.34 -7.89 -7.75
C ASN A 159 15.20 -6.85 -8.87
N GLY A 160 15.17 -5.56 -8.53
CA GLY A 160 15.07 -4.43 -9.46
C GLY A 160 13.70 -4.25 -10.13
N LYS A 161 12.77 -5.19 -10.00
CA LYS A 161 11.43 -5.04 -10.60
C LYS A 161 10.61 -4.02 -9.82
N THR A 162 9.98 -3.09 -10.50
CA THR A 162 9.18 -2.03 -9.89
C THR A 162 7.69 -2.27 -10.06
N ARG A 163 6.89 -1.83 -9.09
CA ARG A 163 5.45 -1.57 -9.25
C ARG A 163 5.21 -0.08 -9.13
N THR A 164 4.28 0.43 -9.91
CA THR A 164 3.85 1.83 -9.80
C THR A 164 2.34 1.92 -9.61
N THR A 165 1.92 3.01 -8.98
CA THR A 165 0.52 3.37 -8.85
C THR A 165 0.38 4.85 -9.10
N THR A 166 -0.52 5.23 -9.99
CA THR A 166 -0.89 6.63 -10.23
C THR A 166 -2.35 6.82 -9.87
N LEU A 167 -2.69 8.01 -9.38
CA LEU A 167 -4.06 8.40 -9.09
C LEU A 167 -4.31 9.84 -9.52
N THR A 168 -5.54 10.09 -9.93
CA THR A 168 -6.12 11.41 -10.16
C THR A 168 -7.49 11.39 -9.52
N GLY A 169 -7.84 12.40 -8.72
CA GLY A 169 -9.16 12.45 -8.13
C GLY A 169 -9.54 13.83 -7.62
N GLU A 170 -10.83 13.99 -7.38
CA GLU A 170 -11.46 15.24 -7.02
C GLU A 170 -12.16 15.10 -5.68
N ARG A 171 -12.18 16.19 -4.92
CA ARG A 171 -12.97 16.29 -3.72
C ARG A 171 -14.45 16.34 -4.10
N VAL A 172 -15.23 15.39 -3.60
CA VAL A 172 -16.68 15.32 -3.83
C VAL A 172 -17.49 15.80 -2.63
N ALA A 173 -16.92 15.75 -1.43
CA ALA A 173 -17.50 16.29 -0.20
C ALA A 173 -16.39 16.59 0.83
N PRO A 174 -16.69 17.25 1.96
CA PRO A 174 -15.72 17.45 3.03
C PRO A 174 -15.07 16.13 3.51
N GLY A 175 -13.78 15.95 3.22
CA GLY A 175 -13.05 14.73 3.59
C GLY A 175 -13.17 13.57 2.60
N GLU A 176 -13.96 13.72 1.53
CA GLU A 176 -14.25 12.66 0.56
C GLU A 176 -13.68 12.97 -0.83
N TYR A 177 -13.14 11.94 -1.48
CA TYR A 177 -12.47 12.04 -2.77
C TYR A 177 -12.84 10.87 -3.67
N SER A 178 -13.01 11.15 -4.97
CA SER A 178 -13.29 10.13 -5.98
C SER A 178 -12.40 10.33 -7.20
N GLY A 179 -12.05 9.26 -7.91
CA GLY A 179 -11.34 9.38 -9.17
C GLY A 179 -10.72 8.08 -9.66
N ASP A 180 -9.71 8.20 -10.52
CA ASP A 180 -9.05 7.09 -11.18
C ASP A 180 -7.81 6.62 -10.45
N VAL A 181 -7.55 5.33 -10.56
CA VAL A 181 -6.33 4.69 -10.11
C VAL A 181 -5.80 3.75 -11.19
N ASN A 182 -4.51 3.87 -11.49
CA ASN A 182 -3.79 2.97 -12.38
C ASN A 182 -2.67 2.28 -11.60
N VAL A 183 -2.53 0.98 -11.84
CA VAL A 183 -1.55 0.12 -11.17
C VAL A 183 -0.76 -0.63 -12.23
N THR A 184 0.53 -0.38 -12.29
CA THR A 184 1.45 -1.17 -13.12
C THR A 184 2.18 -2.20 -12.28
N GLY A 185 1.97 -3.47 -12.61
CA GLY A 185 2.61 -4.59 -11.92
C GLY A 185 4.09 -4.75 -12.28
N ARG A 186 4.79 -5.64 -11.54
CA ARG A 186 6.20 -6.02 -11.78
C ARG A 186 6.45 -6.67 -13.15
N ASN A 187 5.38 -7.02 -13.84
CA ASN A 187 5.37 -7.61 -15.17
C ASN A 187 5.04 -6.58 -16.26
N GLY A 188 5.04 -5.28 -15.93
CA GLY A 188 4.73 -4.20 -16.86
C GLY A 188 3.25 -4.05 -17.22
N ARG A 189 2.36 -4.93 -16.73
CA ARG A 189 0.93 -4.85 -17.05
C ARG A 189 0.23 -3.82 -16.16
N THR A 190 -0.43 -2.86 -16.80
CA THR A 190 -1.25 -1.85 -16.14
C THR A 190 -2.69 -2.33 -15.97
N ARG A 191 -3.29 -1.98 -14.84
CA ARG A 191 -4.72 -2.14 -14.57
C ARG A 191 -5.29 -0.84 -14.05
N SER A 192 -6.47 -0.51 -14.51
CA SER A 192 -7.17 0.71 -14.15
C SER A 192 -8.43 0.39 -13.36
N GLY A 193 -8.83 1.33 -12.53
CA GLY A 193 -10.09 1.32 -11.80
C GLY A 193 -10.39 2.69 -11.26
N GLU A 194 -11.48 2.78 -10.53
CA GLU A 194 -11.91 3.97 -9.83
C GLU A 194 -11.71 3.75 -8.33
N PHE A 195 -11.50 4.83 -7.60
CA PHE A 195 -11.48 4.83 -6.15
C PHE A 195 -12.49 5.83 -5.60
N TYR A 196 -12.98 5.50 -4.40
CA TYR A 196 -13.69 6.43 -3.54
C TYR A 196 -13.06 6.36 -2.15
N HIS A 197 -12.66 7.50 -1.61
CA HIS A 197 -12.04 7.65 -0.31
C HIS A 197 -12.90 8.52 0.58
N ARG A 198 -13.14 8.06 1.81
CA ARG A 198 -13.78 8.82 2.89
C ARG A 198 -12.92 8.83 4.14
N ARG A 199 -13.06 9.87 4.95
CA ARG A 199 -12.36 10.07 6.21
C ARG A 199 -13.33 10.20 7.36
#